data_AF-A0A1I3L888-F1
#
_entry.id   AF-A0A1I3L888-F1
#
_cell.length_a   1.000
_cell.length_b   1.000
_cell.length_c   1.000
_cell.angle_alpha   90.00
_cell.angle_beta   90.00
_cell.angle_gamma   90.00
#
_symmetry.space_group_name_H-M   'P 1'
#
loop_
_entity.id
_entity.type
_entity.pdbx_description
1 polymer ?
#
loop_
_entity_poly.entity_id
_entity_poly.type
_entity_poly.pdbx_seq_one_letter_code
_entity_poly.pdbx_strand_id
1 'polypeptide(L)'
;MYARTDEFDTADFIALPGTERGELNPVPDKNPGYHFGVLDDPTVEPALPRYGHLEQFPTPVPWVGEASPQLLIDELRAHGNLVVFNHPEWHLTRFDDMVKYDGFFAVEIYNHSTEWSTASSYGAAYWDHALQNGKRVFGIASDDSHTHEPDWKIPEYGGGWVRVQAEALTQAELIRSLKGGPLPFQLRSGGARSARRGRRAEDRVLPCKFIMFKAFPQRGPFIGNFASGKPLTEASMVIEPDMTYIRVECVDYKGNVVWTNPVFVADLLD
;
A
#
# COMPACT_ATOMS: atom_id res chain seq x y z
N MET A 1 8.69 16.70 -10.57
CA MET A 1 7.75 17.72 -11.07
C MET A 1 6.34 17.23 -10.80
N TYR A 2 5.42 18.10 -10.40
CA TYR A 2 4.06 17.69 -10.06
C TYR A 2 3.15 17.58 -11.28
N ALA A 3 2.46 16.46 -11.43
CA ALA A 3 1.60 16.19 -12.58
C ALA A 3 0.13 16.31 -12.15
N ARG A 4 -0.62 17.18 -12.84
CA ARG A 4 -2.09 17.20 -12.84
C ARG A 4 -2.56 17.01 -14.27
N THR A 5 -3.17 15.88 -14.60
CA THR A 5 -3.41 15.53 -16.00
C THR A 5 -4.87 15.14 -16.23
N ASP A 6 -5.79 15.94 -15.69
CA ASP A 6 -7.23 15.74 -15.82
C ASP A 6 -7.73 15.86 -17.27
N GLU A 7 -6.91 16.43 -18.17
CA GLU A 7 -7.18 16.41 -19.61
C GLU A 7 -7.21 15.01 -20.23
N PHE A 8 -6.64 13.99 -19.57
CA PHE A 8 -6.71 12.60 -20.01
C PHE A 8 -7.87 11.83 -19.39
N ASP A 9 -8.68 12.46 -18.53
CA ASP A 9 -9.82 11.80 -17.93
C ASP A 9 -10.87 11.44 -19.00
N THR A 10 -11.39 10.22 -18.91
CA THR A 10 -12.45 9.68 -19.76
C THR A 10 -13.52 9.01 -18.88
N ALA A 11 -14.57 8.47 -19.50
CA ALA A 11 -15.61 7.75 -18.76
C ALA A 11 -15.09 6.49 -18.03
N ASP A 12 -14.00 5.89 -18.53
CA ASP A 12 -13.47 4.60 -18.04
C ASP A 12 -12.03 4.71 -17.50
N PHE A 13 -11.47 5.92 -17.45
CA PHE A 13 -10.11 6.18 -16.98
C PHE A 13 -10.03 7.55 -16.33
N ILE A 14 -9.38 7.63 -15.17
CA ILE A 14 -9.07 8.89 -14.51
C ILE A 14 -7.62 8.90 -14.03
N ALA A 15 -6.96 10.05 -14.19
CA ALA A 15 -5.63 10.28 -13.66
C ALA A 15 -5.72 10.86 -12.24
N LEU A 16 -4.97 10.29 -11.30
CA LEU A 16 -4.78 10.88 -9.98
C LEU A 16 -3.56 11.81 -10.05
N PRO A 17 -3.71 13.11 -9.71
CA PRO A 17 -2.57 14.01 -9.68
C PRO A 17 -1.55 13.59 -8.62
N GLY A 18 -0.27 13.80 -8.90
CA GLY A 18 0.79 13.30 -8.03
C GLY A 18 2.19 13.58 -8.53
N THR A 19 3.17 13.10 -7.78
CA THR A 19 4.58 13.12 -8.16
C THR A 19 5.34 12.07 -7.37
N GLU A 20 6.57 11.81 -7.78
CA GLU A 20 7.56 11.15 -6.94
C GLU A 20 8.57 12.20 -6.46
N ARG A 21 8.84 12.19 -5.15
CA ARG A 21 9.92 12.95 -4.52
C ARG A 21 11.03 11.99 -4.13
N GLY A 22 11.98 11.83 -5.05
CA GLY A 22 13.20 11.05 -4.83
C GLY A 22 14.42 11.90 -4.51
N GLU A 23 15.61 11.27 -4.59
CA GLU A 23 16.93 11.88 -4.38
C GLU A 23 17.13 12.54 -3.00
N LEU A 24 16.38 12.10 -1.99
CA LEU A 24 16.67 12.44 -0.61
C LEU A 24 17.73 11.48 -0.06
N ASN A 25 19.00 11.85 -0.22
CA ASN A 25 20.11 10.95 0.08
C ASN A 25 20.94 11.47 1.27
N PRO A 26 21.20 10.64 2.30
CA PRO A 26 22.08 11.01 3.41
C PRO A 26 23.53 11.21 2.97
N VAL A 27 23.95 10.50 1.92
CA VAL A 27 25.25 10.65 1.30
C VAL A 27 25.05 11.18 -0.12
N PRO A 28 25.57 12.39 -0.44
CA PRO A 28 25.50 12.94 -1.78
C PRO A 28 26.08 11.97 -2.83
N ASP A 29 25.48 11.93 -4.02
CA ASP A 29 25.93 11.14 -5.17
C ASP A 29 26.01 9.62 -4.93
N LYS A 30 25.24 9.10 -3.96
CA LYS A 30 25.07 7.67 -3.70
C LYS A 30 23.60 7.28 -3.81
N ASN A 31 23.38 6.00 -4.10
CA ASN A 31 22.04 5.42 -4.29
C ASN A 31 21.24 5.07 -3.02
N PRO A 32 21.75 5.02 -1.77
CA PRO A 32 20.87 4.85 -0.63
C PRO A 32 20.13 6.17 -0.37
N GLY A 33 18.81 6.10 -0.21
CA GLY A 33 17.97 7.27 -0.14
C GLY A 33 16.54 6.99 0.29
N TYR A 34 15.69 7.99 0.10
CA TYR A 34 14.25 7.89 0.37
C TYR A 34 13.49 8.40 -0.84
N HIS A 35 12.55 7.60 -1.32
CA HIS A 35 11.60 7.97 -2.36
C HIS A 35 10.20 7.98 -1.78
N PHE A 36 9.50 9.08 -2.02
CA PHE A 36 8.12 9.25 -1.62
C PHE A 36 7.23 9.47 -2.84
N GLY A 37 6.35 8.53 -3.11
CA GLY A 37 5.25 8.74 -4.03
C GLY A 37 4.18 9.60 -3.37
N VAL A 38 3.55 10.49 -4.10
CA VAL A 38 2.43 11.29 -3.58
C VAL A 38 1.24 11.30 -4.52
N LEU A 39 0.06 11.27 -3.92
CA LEU A 39 -1.23 11.39 -4.58
C LEU A 39 -1.98 12.58 -3.98
N ASP A 40 -2.53 13.46 -4.82
CA ASP A 40 -3.39 14.56 -4.39
C ASP A 40 -4.62 14.01 -3.64
N ASP A 41 -4.92 14.55 -2.46
CA ASP A 41 -6.15 14.24 -1.76
C ASP A 41 -7.16 15.39 -1.95
N PRO A 42 -8.06 15.32 -2.95
CA PRO A 42 -9.02 16.39 -3.22
C PRO A 42 -10.15 16.45 -2.18
N THR A 43 -10.13 15.58 -1.16
CA THR A 43 -11.19 15.48 -0.15
C THR A 43 -10.85 16.21 1.15
N VAL A 44 -9.68 16.87 1.20
CA VAL A 44 -9.23 17.69 2.33
C VAL A 44 -8.92 19.12 1.87
N GLU A 45 -9.05 20.07 2.80
CA GLU A 45 -8.50 21.41 2.61
C GLU A 45 -7.04 21.42 3.07
N PRO A 46 -6.06 21.71 2.21
CA PRO A 46 -4.65 21.68 2.58
C PRO A 46 -4.26 22.91 3.41
N ALA A 47 -3.22 22.77 4.23
CA ALA A 47 -2.67 23.89 5.01
C ALA A 47 -1.85 24.85 4.14
N LEU A 48 -1.28 24.35 3.04
CA LEU A 48 -0.53 25.10 2.05
C LEU A 48 -1.19 24.98 0.67
N PRO A 49 -0.95 25.93 -0.25
CA PRO A 49 -1.50 25.86 -1.60
C PRO A 49 -1.11 24.56 -2.29
N ARG A 50 -2.06 23.87 -2.95
CA ARG A 50 -1.74 22.66 -3.71
C ARG A 50 -0.69 22.94 -4.78
N TYR A 51 0.16 21.95 -5.05
CA TYR A 51 1.13 22.05 -6.14
C TYR A 51 0.43 22.17 -7.50
N GLY A 52 0.97 23.02 -8.36
CA GLY A 52 0.49 23.26 -9.72
C GLY A 52 0.91 22.17 -10.71
N HIS A 53 0.25 22.14 -11.87
CA HIS A 53 0.71 21.32 -13.00
C HIS A 53 2.10 21.79 -13.48
N LEU A 54 3.01 20.84 -13.69
CA LEU A 54 4.41 21.05 -14.05
C LEU A 54 5.22 21.86 -13.01
N GLU A 55 4.76 21.91 -11.77
CA GLU A 55 5.54 22.56 -10.71
C GLU A 55 6.86 21.81 -10.49
N GLN A 56 7.96 22.54 -10.61
CA GLN A 56 9.30 22.01 -10.43
C GLN A 56 9.69 22.06 -8.95
N PHE A 57 10.49 21.09 -8.56
CA PHE A 57 11.02 21.00 -7.22
C PHE A 57 12.55 21.02 -7.27
N PRO A 58 13.21 21.47 -6.20
CA PRO A 58 14.65 21.31 -6.09
C PRO A 58 15.02 19.82 -6.09
N THR A 59 16.06 19.52 -6.86
CA THR A 59 16.65 18.18 -7.05
C THR A 59 18.18 18.34 -7.04
N PRO A 60 18.93 17.62 -6.19
CA PRO A 60 18.44 16.67 -5.19
C PRO A 60 17.70 17.37 -4.04
N VAL A 61 16.94 16.61 -3.25
CA VAL A 61 16.33 17.15 -2.02
C VAL A 61 17.43 17.37 -0.98
N PRO A 62 17.58 18.59 -0.41
CA PRO A 62 18.64 18.85 0.54
C PRO A 62 18.54 17.97 1.80
N TRP A 63 19.60 17.23 2.09
CA TRP A 63 19.71 16.50 3.36
C TRP A 63 20.14 17.45 4.49
N VAL A 64 19.26 17.65 5.46
CA VAL A 64 19.49 18.48 6.65
C VAL A 64 19.67 17.64 7.92
N GLY A 65 19.98 16.36 7.76
CA GLY A 65 20.14 15.39 8.84
C GLY A 65 19.01 14.37 8.91
N GLU A 66 19.00 13.60 9.99
CA GLU A 66 18.09 12.47 10.22
C GLU A 66 16.59 12.82 10.23
N ALA A 67 16.23 14.10 10.33
CA ALA A 67 14.86 14.58 10.26
C ALA A 67 14.36 14.83 8.83
N SER A 68 15.24 14.79 7.82
CA SER A 68 14.89 15.16 6.44
C SER A 68 13.72 14.36 5.87
N PRO A 69 13.61 13.04 6.07
CA PRO A 69 12.45 12.29 5.57
C PRO A 69 11.14 12.72 6.24
N GLN A 70 11.16 12.99 7.56
CA GLN A 70 9.98 13.51 8.26
C GLN A 70 9.56 14.89 7.73
N LEU A 71 10.53 15.79 7.54
CA LEU A 71 10.26 17.13 7.01
C LEU A 71 9.62 17.08 5.63
N LEU A 72 10.10 16.20 4.76
CA LEU A 72 9.53 16.01 3.43
C LEU A 72 8.12 15.42 3.49
N ILE A 73 7.88 14.41 4.35
CA ILE A 73 6.53 13.86 4.57
C ILE A 73 5.56 14.95 5.05
N ASP A 74 5.97 15.75 6.03
CA ASP A 74 5.13 16.80 6.60
C ASP A 74 4.84 17.93 5.60
N GLU A 75 5.83 18.33 4.80
CA GLU A 75 5.64 19.28 3.69
C GLU A 75 4.60 18.76 2.71
N LEU A 76 4.79 17.54 2.18
CA LEU A 76 3.91 16.97 1.17
C LEU A 76 2.46 16.83 1.68
N ARG A 77 2.29 16.48 2.96
CA ARG A 77 0.98 16.43 3.62
C ARG A 77 0.37 17.81 3.81
N ALA A 78 1.16 18.83 4.15
CA ALA A 78 0.68 20.20 4.30
C ALA A 78 0.10 20.74 2.98
N HIS A 79 0.63 20.29 1.84
CA HIS A 79 0.10 20.56 0.50
C HIS A 79 -1.11 19.68 0.10
N GLY A 80 -1.61 18.83 1.02
CA GLY A 80 -2.82 18.03 0.82
C GLY A 80 -2.61 16.74 0.03
N ASN A 81 -1.43 16.12 0.16
CA ASN A 81 -1.14 14.84 -0.48
C ASN A 81 -1.17 13.65 0.49
N LEU A 82 -1.57 12.49 -0.01
CA LEU A 82 -1.25 11.20 0.58
C LEU A 82 0.18 10.84 0.22
N VAL A 83 0.99 10.48 1.22
CA VAL A 83 2.40 10.16 1.04
C VAL A 83 2.62 8.67 1.13
N VAL A 84 3.21 8.08 0.11
CA VAL A 84 3.57 6.66 0.04
C VAL A 84 5.08 6.53 0.19
N PHE A 85 5.52 5.60 1.03
CA PHE A 85 6.91 5.20 1.13
C PHE A 85 7.21 4.22 -0.01
N ASN A 86 7.92 4.67 -1.05
CA ASN A 86 8.13 3.88 -2.26
C ASN A 86 9.29 2.89 -2.10
N HIS A 87 9.12 1.70 -2.67
CA HIS A 87 10.07 0.59 -2.82
C HIS A 87 11.26 0.63 -1.82
N PRO A 88 10.99 0.49 -0.50
CA PRO A 88 11.97 0.80 0.54
C PRO A 88 13.23 -0.08 0.46
N GLU A 89 13.07 -1.31 0.00
CA GLU A 89 14.17 -2.28 -0.15
C GLU A 89 15.15 -1.87 -1.27
N TRP A 90 14.65 -1.30 -2.38
CA TRP A 90 15.51 -0.86 -3.49
C TRP A 90 16.48 0.25 -3.06
N HIS A 91 16.02 1.08 -2.12
CA HIS A 91 16.78 2.19 -1.53
C HIS A 91 17.61 1.81 -0.30
N LEU A 92 17.62 0.54 0.10
CA LEU A 92 18.30 0.07 1.30
C LEU A 92 17.81 0.78 2.58
N THR A 93 16.53 1.16 2.60
CA THR A 93 15.85 1.72 3.79
C THR A 93 15.96 0.71 4.94
N ARG A 94 15.97 1.17 6.19
CA ARG A 94 16.01 0.27 7.35
C ARG A 94 14.61 0.08 7.92
N PHE A 95 14.39 -1.04 8.60
CA PHE A 95 13.13 -1.26 9.32
C PHE A 95 12.86 -0.18 10.38
N ASP A 96 13.91 0.30 11.05
CA ASP A 96 13.81 1.38 12.04
C ASP A 96 13.21 2.67 11.44
N ASP A 97 13.41 2.93 10.14
CA ASP A 97 12.86 4.11 9.48
C ASP A 97 11.34 4.05 9.37
N MET A 98 10.76 2.85 9.25
CA MET A 98 9.31 2.64 9.25
C MET A 98 8.67 2.96 10.61
N VAL A 99 9.45 2.88 11.69
CA VAL A 99 9.02 3.21 13.05
C VAL A 99 9.26 4.69 13.35
N LYS A 100 10.40 5.20 12.89
CA LYS A 100 10.89 6.55 13.19
C LYS A 100 10.05 7.66 12.56
N TYR A 101 9.57 7.46 11.33
CA TYR A 101 8.81 8.50 10.62
C TYR A 101 7.30 8.30 10.78
N ASP A 102 6.56 9.39 10.71
CA ASP A 102 5.13 9.47 10.94
C ASP A 102 4.41 10.19 9.80
N GLY A 103 3.12 9.87 9.63
CA GLY A 103 2.24 10.60 8.72
C GLY A 103 2.20 10.10 7.28
N PHE A 104 3.06 9.16 6.88
CA PHE A 104 2.90 8.48 5.60
C PHE A 104 1.62 7.61 5.61
N PHE A 105 0.96 7.59 4.46
CA PHE A 105 -0.31 6.92 4.22
C PHE A 105 -0.13 5.42 3.98
N ALA A 106 0.88 5.05 3.18
CA ALA A 106 1.13 3.67 2.79
C ALA A 106 2.60 3.36 2.56
N VAL A 107 2.93 2.07 2.53
CA VAL A 107 4.22 1.53 2.11
C VAL A 107 4.01 0.76 0.81
N GLU A 108 4.88 0.98 -0.17
CA GLU A 108 4.90 0.15 -1.36
C GLU A 108 5.47 -1.23 -1.03
N ILE A 109 4.62 -2.25 -1.14
CA ILE A 109 4.94 -3.64 -0.80
C ILE A 109 5.32 -4.48 -2.01
N TYR A 110 4.99 -3.98 -3.21
CA TYR A 110 5.37 -4.58 -4.47
C TYR A 110 5.57 -3.50 -5.52
N ASN A 111 6.72 -3.53 -6.16
CA ASN A 111 7.09 -2.64 -7.25
C ASN A 111 7.53 -3.51 -8.44
N HIS A 112 6.79 -3.43 -9.56
CA HIS A 112 7.00 -4.34 -10.69
C HIS A 112 8.32 -4.10 -11.40
N SER A 113 8.71 -2.85 -11.66
CA SER A 113 9.94 -2.52 -12.38
C SER A 113 11.19 -3.01 -11.62
N THR A 114 11.15 -2.95 -10.29
CA THR A 114 12.27 -3.43 -9.47
C THR A 114 12.32 -4.95 -9.31
N GLU A 115 11.29 -5.71 -9.70
CA GLU A 115 11.24 -7.18 -9.54
C GLU A 115 12.49 -7.85 -10.15
N TRP A 116 12.99 -7.32 -11.26
CA TRP A 116 14.15 -7.81 -11.99
C TRP A 116 15.47 -7.09 -11.64
N SER A 117 15.50 -6.33 -10.56
CA SER A 117 16.68 -5.63 -10.08
C SER A 117 17.42 -6.42 -9.00
N THR A 118 18.65 -6.02 -8.67
CA THR A 118 19.46 -6.64 -7.61
C THR A 118 18.88 -6.43 -6.20
N ALA A 119 17.89 -5.55 -6.05
CA ALA A 119 17.16 -5.30 -4.81
C ALA A 119 15.66 -5.33 -5.12
N SER A 120 15.17 -6.49 -5.57
CA SER A 120 13.75 -6.73 -5.86
C SER A 120 12.90 -6.26 -4.67
N SER A 121 12.08 -5.22 -4.86
CA SER A 121 11.41 -4.60 -3.73
C SER A 121 10.14 -5.34 -3.34
N TYR A 122 10.28 -6.24 -2.36
CA TYR A 122 9.16 -6.88 -1.68
C TYR A 122 9.00 -6.25 -0.30
N GLY A 123 8.43 -5.05 -0.27
CA GLY A 123 8.28 -4.20 0.91
C GLY A 123 7.35 -4.74 2.01
N ALA A 124 6.78 -5.94 1.86
CA ALA A 124 5.85 -6.53 2.84
C ALA A 124 6.46 -6.66 4.25
N ALA A 125 7.76 -6.94 4.37
CA ALA A 125 8.44 -6.99 5.67
C ALA A 125 8.57 -5.60 6.33
N TYR A 126 8.82 -4.56 5.53
CA TYR A 126 8.86 -3.16 6.00
C TYR A 126 7.50 -2.72 6.50
N TRP A 127 6.46 -3.06 5.73
CA TRP A 127 5.09 -2.81 6.12
C TRP A 127 4.70 -3.56 7.40
N ASP A 128 5.02 -4.85 7.51
CA ASP A 128 4.79 -5.61 8.73
C ASP A 128 5.51 -4.98 9.94
N HIS A 129 6.74 -4.50 9.76
CA HIS A 129 7.47 -3.82 10.82
C HIS A 129 6.80 -2.51 11.25
N ALA A 130 6.27 -1.72 10.31
CA ALA A 130 5.49 -0.52 10.62
C ALA A 130 4.24 -0.87 11.45
N LEU A 131 3.46 -1.86 11.00
CA LEU A 131 2.22 -2.29 11.64
C LEU A 131 2.45 -2.85 13.04
N GLN A 132 3.47 -3.69 13.23
CA GLN A 132 3.83 -4.27 14.52
C GLN A 132 4.25 -3.22 15.55
N ASN A 133 4.80 -2.10 15.09
CA ASN A 133 5.14 -0.94 15.93
C ASN A 133 4.00 0.08 16.04
N GLY A 134 2.76 -0.32 15.74
CA GLY A 134 1.55 0.46 16.02
C GLY A 134 1.20 1.50 14.95
N LYS A 135 1.92 1.55 13.82
CA LYS A 135 1.55 2.42 12.70
C LYS A 135 0.27 1.90 12.05
N ARG A 136 -0.64 2.81 11.71
CA ARG A 136 -1.86 2.50 10.97
C ARG A 136 -1.71 2.93 9.52
N VAL A 137 -0.97 2.15 8.75
CA VAL A 137 -0.57 2.46 7.37
C VAL A 137 -0.94 1.33 6.43
N PHE A 138 -1.22 1.66 5.17
CA PHE A 138 -1.64 0.68 4.17
C PHE A 138 -0.46 0.14 3.35
N GLY A 139 -0.70 -0.95 2.63
CA GLY A 139 0.21 -1.51 1.64
C GLY A 139 -0.31 -1.22 0.25
N ILE A 140 0.57 -0.79 -0.66
CA ILE A 140 0.24 -0.63 -2.08
C ILE A 140 1.17 -1.44 -2.98
N ALA A 141 0.65 -1.81 -4.14
CA ALA A 141 1.41 -2.41 -5.23
C ALA A 141 1.35 -1.47 -6.44
N SER A 142 2.50 -1.21 -7.06
CA SER A 142 2.58 -0.36 -8.24
C SER A 142 3.61 -0.89 -9.25
N ASP A 143 3.60 -0.35 -10.45
CA ASP A 143 4.52 -0.75 -11.50
C ASP A 143 5.84 0.01 -11.47
N ASP A 144 5.80 1.29 -11.08
CA ASP A 144 6.91 2.23 -11.21
C ASP A 144 7.55 2.22 -12.61
N SER A 145 6.67 2.41 -13.61
CA SER A 145 6.99 2.21 -15.02
C SER A 145 7.77 3.38 -15.61
N HIS A 146 8.91 3.07 -16.24
CA HIS A 146 9.79 4.05 -16.87
C HIS A 146 9.89 3.85 -18.38
N THR A 147 9.98 2.59 -18.82
CA THR A 147 10.25 2.22 -20.21
C THR A 147 9.04 1.56 -20.86
N HIS A 148 8.62 2.08 -22.03
CA HIS A 148 7.45 1.64 -22.77
C HIS A 148 7.82 1.15 -24.18
N GLU A 149 8.80 0.26 -24.27
CA GLU A 149 9.28 -0.29 -25.54
C GLU A 149 8.28 -1.33 -26.09
N PRO A 150 7.66 -1.10 -27.28
CA PRO A 150 6.60 -1.97 -27.80
C PRO A 150 7.03 -3.41 -28.06
N ASP A 151 8.32 -3.63 -28.32
CA ASP A 151 8.87 -4.95 -28.68
C ASP A 151 9.31 -5.77 -27.46
N TRP A 152 9.21 -5.21 -26.25
CA TRP A 152 9.58 -5.93 -25.04
C TRP A 152 8.53 -6.99 -24.70
N LYS A 153 8.98 -8.24 -24.60
CA LYS A 153 8.12 -9.37 -24.18
C LYS A 153 7.84 -9.40 -22.68
N ILE A 154 8.60 -8.62 -21.91
CA ILE A 154 8.47 -8.45 -20.47
C ILE A 154 8.29 -6.93 -20.26
N PRO A 155 7.04 -6.45 -20.11
CA PRO A 155 6.79 -5.02 -19.87
C PRO A 155 7.16 -4.64 -18.43
N GLU A 156 7.50 -3.37 -18.21
CA GLU A 156 7.65 -2.76 -16.86
C GLU A 156 6.31 -2.23 -16.32
N TYR A 157 5.17 -2.68 -16.86
CA TYR A 157 3.83 -2.24 -16.48
C TYR A 157 2.83 -3.39 -16.51
N GLY A 158 1.75 -3.25 -15.75
CA GLY A 158 0.68 -4.24 -15.62
C GLY A 158 0.99 -5.40 -14.68
N GLY A 159 2.00 -5.28 -13.82
CA GLY A 159 2.36 -6.29 -12.82
C GLY A 159 1.88 -5.95 -11.41
N GLY A 160 1.90 -4.67 -11.04
CA GLY A 160 1.51 -4.18 -9.72
C GLY A 160 0.34 -3.21 -9.79
N TRP A 161 -0.72 -3.46 -9.02
CA TRP A 161 -1.85 -2.54 -8.94
C TRP A 161 -2.58 -2.64 -7.60
N VAL A 162 -3.27 -1.55 -7.24
CA VAL A 162 -4.21 -1.52 -6.13
C VAL A 162 -5.63 -1.65 -6.68
N ARG A 163 -6.43 -2.54 -6.07
CA ARG A 163 -7.86 -2.64 -6.35
C ARG A 163 -8.66 -1.97 -5.25
N VAL A 164 -9.56 -1.07 -5.62
CA VAL A 164 -10.48 -0.40 -4.69
C VAL A 164 -11.93 -0.60 -5.10
N GLN A 165 -12.83 -0.48 -4.12
CA GLN A 165 -14.27 -0.38 -4.34
C GLN A 165 -14.67 1.07 -4.12
N ALA A 166 -15.04 1.79 -5.18
CA ALA A 166 -15.46 3.18 -5.13
C ALA A 166 -16.91 3.33 -5.62
N GLU A 167 -17.62 4.35 -5.13
CA GLU A 167 -18.99 4.63 -5.54
C GLU A 167 -19.07 5.17 -6.96
N ALA A 168 -18.03 5.90 -7.39
CA ALA A 168 -17.90 6.43 -8.74
C ALA A 168 -16.44 6.48 -9.17
N LEU A 169 -16.21 6.50 -10.49
CA LEU A 169 -14.89 6.74 -11.06
C LEU A 169 -14.58 8.24 -11.05
N THR A 170 -14.27 8.78 -9.86
CA THR A 170 -13.83 10.16 -9.67
C THR A 170 -12.63 10.20 -8.74
N GLN A 171 -11.76 11.20 -8.88
CA GLN A 171 -10.55 11.33 -8.04
C GLN A 171 -10.91 11.31 -6.54
N ALA A 172 -11.96 12.04 -6.16
CA ALA A 172 -12.43 12.09 -4.76
C ALA A 172 -12.91 10.73 -4.24
N GLU A 173 -13.73 10.00 -5.01
CA GLU A 173 -14.22 8.69 -4.59
C GLU A 173 -13.10 7.64 -4.53
N LEU A 174 -12.16 7.65 -5.49
CA LEU A 174 -11.00 6.75 -5.43
C LEU A 174 -10.14 7.01 -4.19
N ILE A 175 -9.86 8.29 -3.87
CA ILE A 175 -9.08 8.67 -2.70
C ILE A 175 -9.82 8.32 -1.40
N ARG A 176 -11.15 8.49 -1.33
CA ARG A 176 -11.96 8.00 -0.20
C ARG A 176 -11.81 6.49 -0.02
N SER A 177 -11.92 5.73 -1.11
CA SER A 177 -11.77 4.27 -1.08
C SER A 177 -10.37 3.82 -0.69
N LEU A 178 -9.32 4.52 -1.14
CA LEU A 178 -7.95 4.25 -0.69
C LEU A 178 -7.81 4.51 0.81
N LYS A 179 -8.36 5.62 1.32
CA LYS A 179 -8.29 5.95 2.76
C LYS A 179 -9.13 5.08 3.66
N GLY A 180 -10.23 4.52 3.15
CA GLY A 180 -11.02 3.51 3.84
C GLY A 180 -10.30 2.17 4.01
N GLY A 181 -9.10 2.04 3.42
CA GLY A 181 -8.41 0.78 3.26
C GLY A 181 -8.94 0.06 2.00
N PRO A 182 -8.09 -0.20 1.00
CA PRO A 182 -8.44 -1.05 -0.12
C PRO A 182 -8.99 -2.38 0.41
N LEU A 183 -10.30 -2.54 0.27
CA LEU A 183 -11.01 -3.71 0.77
C LEU A 183 -10.45 -4.95 0.08
N PRO A 184 -10.07 -6.00 0.82
CA PRO A 184 -10.37 -7.31 0.29
C PRO A 184 -11.87 -7.55 0.40
N PHE A 185 -12.51 -7.80 -0.74
CA PHE A 185 -13.42 -8.93 -0.85
C PHE A 185 -14.31 -9.21 0.40
N GLN A 186 -15.28 -8.33 0.66
CA GLN A 186 -16.42 -8.52 1.58
C GLN A 186 -16.14 -9.19 2.95
N LEU A 187 -15.71 -8.41 3.95
CA LEU A 187 -15.84 -8.79 5.35
C LEU A 187 -17.32 -8.76 5.77
N ARG A 188 -17.93 -9.92 6.05
CA ARG A 188 -19.26 -9.99 6.68
C ARG A 188 -19.12 -10.39 8.15
N SER A 189 -19.38 -9.47 9.08
CA SER A 189 -19.58 -9.86 10.48
C SER A 189 -20.97 -10.51 10.63
N GLY A 190 -20.98 -11.83 10.76
CA GLY A 190 -22.21 -12.60 10.95
C GLY A 190 -22.67 -12.52 12.40
N GLY A 191 -23.64 -11.66 12.71
CA GLY A 191 -24.40 -11.73 13.95
C GLY A 191 -25.31 -12.96 13.95
N ALA A 192 -24.92 -14.04 14.63
CA ALA A 192 -25.84 -15.13 14.97
C ALA A 192 -25.65 -15.54 16.44
N ARG A 193 -26.70 -15.29 17.22
CA ARG A 193 -26.86 -15.68 18.62
C ARG A 193 -26.78 -17.21 18.72
N SER A 194 -25.70 -17.74 19.28
CA SER A 194 -25.72 -18.64 20.45
C SER A 194 -24.34 -19.30 20.63
N ALA A 195 -23.88 -19.25 21.88
CA ALA A 195 -22.79 -20.03 22.48
C ALA A 195 -21.34 -19.74 22.03
N ARG A 196 -20.63 -19.02 22.92
CA ARG A 196 -19.21 -18.64 22.96
C ARG A 196 -18.80 -17.45 22.08
N ARG A 197 -18.35 -16.39 22.76
CA ARG A 197 -17.90 -15.10 22.21
C ARG A 197 -16.75 -15.32 21.20
N GLY A 198 -17.02 -15.09 19.92
CA GLY A 198 -16.01 -14.91 18.88
C GLY A 198 -16.68 -14.28 17.65
N ARG A 199 -16.17 -13.12 17.19
CA ARG A 199 -16.55 -12.55 15.87
C ARG A 199 -15.76 -13.31 14.80
N ARG A 200 -16.38 -13.58 13.65
CA ARG A 200 -15.77 -14.29 12.51
C ARG A 200 -15.60 -13.32 11.35
N ALA A 201 -14.42 -13.29 10.76
CA ALA A 201 -14.16 -12.64 9.46
C ALA A 201 -14.33 -13.67 8.34
N GLU A 202 -15.04 -13.31 7.27
CA GLU A 202 -15.21 -14.11 6.05
C GLU A 202 -14.69 -13.29 4.86
N ASP A 203 -13.98 -13.91 3.93
CA ASP A 203 -13.42 -13.29 2.72
C ASP A 203 -13.78 -14.13 1.48
N ARG A 204 -14.29 -13.51 0.41
CA ARG A 204 -14.57 -14.18 -0.89
C ARG A 204 -13.42 -13.90 -1.86
N VAL A 205 -12.43 -14.78 -1.84
CA VAL A 205 -11.20 -14.61 -2.63
C VAL A 205 -11.41 -15.11 -4.07
N LEU A 206 -10.67 -14.54 -5.02
CA LEU A 206 -10.38 -15.21 -6.30
C LEU A 206 -9.85 -16.65 -6.00
N PRO A 207 -10.02 -17.63 -6.90
CA PRO A 207 -9.57 -18.99 -6.66
C PRO A 207 -8.06 -19.05 -6.33
N CYS A 208 -7.71 -19.34 -5.08
CA CYS A 208 -6.34 -19.32 -4.58
C CYS A 208 -5.87 -20.71 -4.15
N LYS A 209 -4.57 -20.96 -4.29
CA LYS A 209 -3.89 -22.16 -3.81
C LYS A 209 -3.77 -22.13 -2.28
N PHE A 210 -3.43 -20.97 -1.73
CA PHE A 210 -3.26 -20.76 -0.30
C PHE A 210 -3.92 -19.46 0.15
N ILE A 211 -4.46 -19.47 1.37
CA ILE A 211 -4.93 -18.27 2.08
C ILE A 211 -4.18 -18.22 3.42
N MET A 212 -3.51 -17.11 3.69
CA MET A 212 -2.71 -16.87 4.89
C MET A 212 -3.26 -15.69 5.67
N PHE A 213 -3.65 -15.91 6.91
CA PHE A 213 -4.00 -14.83 7.81
C PHE A 213 -2.76 -14.38 8.58
N LYS A 214 -2.44 -13.11 8.45
CA LYS A 214 -1.38 -12.43 9.18
C LYS A 214 -2.04 -11.62 10.28
N ALA A 215 -1.75 -11.97 11.52
CA ALA A 215 -2.21 -11.25 12.69
C ALA A 215 -1.00 -10.89 13.55
N PHE A 216 -1.18 -9.96 14.47
CA PHE A 216 -0.20 -9.58 15.48
C PHE A 216 -0.91 -9.24 16.78
N PRO A 217 -0.39 -9.62 17.95
CA PRO A 217 0.81 -10.42 18.20
C PRO A 217 0.60 -11.94 18.01
N GLN A 218 -0.63 -12.37 17.72
CA GLN A 218 -0.98 -13.77 17.49
C GLN A 218 -0.70 -14.22 16.05
N ARG A 219 -0.52 -15.52 15.84
CA ARG A 219 -0.39 -16.08 14.49
C ARG A 219 -1.76 -16.44 13.91
N GLY A 220 -2.06 -15.95 12.71
CA GLY A 220 -3.24 -16.37 11.95
C GLY A 220 -3.05 -17.73 11.25
N PRO A 221 -4.15 -18.40 10.86
CA PRO A 221 -4.10 -19.70 10.20
C PRO A 221 -3.50 -19.64 8.78
N PHE A 222 -2.87 -20.74 8.38
CA PHE A 222 -2.46 -21.04 7.02
C PHE A 222 -3.38 -22.13 6.44
N ILE A 223 -4.08 -21.81 5.36
CA ILE A 223 -5.15 -22.65 4.82
C ILE A 223 -4.80 -23.06 3.38
N GLY A 224 -4.92 -24.35 3.12
CA GLY A 224 -4.65 -24.99 1.84
C GLY A 224 -5.43 -26.29 1.72
N ASN A 225 -5.82 -26.66 0.50
CA ASN A 225 -6.43 -27.96 0.24
C ASN A 225 -5.37 -29.01 -0.08
N PHE A 226 -4.61 -29.45 0.92
CA PHE A 226 -3.44 -30.34 0.71
C PHE A 226 -3.80 -31.73 0.15
N ALA A 227 -5.00 -32.23 0.42
CA ALA A 227 -5.42 -33.55 -0.02
C ALA A 227 -5.87 -33.57 -1.49
N SER A 228 -6.66 -32.57 -1.92
CA SER A 228 -7.22 -32.55 -3.28
C SER A 228 -6.57 -31.55 -4.23
N GLY A 229 -5.79 -30.61 -3.71
CA GLY A 229 -5.18 -29.54 -4.48
C GLY A 229 -6.19 -28.60 -5.15
N LYS A 230 -7.47 -28.65 -4.78
CA LYS A 230 -8.52 -27.76 -5.32
C LYS A 230 -8.36 -26.33 -4.78
N PRO A 231 -8.72 -25.31 -5.57
CA PRO A 231 -8.62 -23.92 -5.14
C PRO A 231 -9.54 -23.63 -3.96
N LEU A 232 -9.09 -22.72 -3.10
CA LEU A 232 -9.87 -22.08 -2.05
C LEU A 232 -10.53 -20.83 -2.63
N THR A 233 -11.79 -20.61 -2.25
CA THR A 233 -12.55 -19.40 -2.61
C THR A 233 -13.03 -18.64 -1.37
N GLU A 234 -12.87 -19.24 -0.19
CA GLU A 234 -13.27 -18.67 1.08
C GLU A 234 -12.41 -19.21 2.21
N ALA A 235 -12.23 -18.38 3.23
CA ALA A 235 -11.61 -18.77 4.49
C ALA A 235 -12.09 -17.85 5.61
N SER A 236 -11.84 -18.28 6.85
CA SER A 236 -12.18 -17.50 8.03
C SER A 236 -11.22 -17.76 9.17
N MET A 237 -11.06 -16.77 10.05
CA MET A 237 -10.41 -16.96 11.34
C MET A 237 -11.30 -16.44 12.48
N VAL A 238 -11.02 -16.94 13.68
CA VAL A 238 -11.54 -16.35 14.92
C VAL A 238 -10.67 -15.16 15.29
N ILE A 239 -11.31 -14.04 15.62
CA ILE A 239 -10.62 -12.82 16.05
C ILE A 239 -10.41 -12.90 17.56
N GLU A 240 -9.15 -12.85 17.99
CA GLU A 240 -8.80 -12.80 19.41
C GLU A 240 -8.72 -11.34 19.89
N PRO A 241 -9.19 -11.02 21.11
CA PRO A 241 -9.26 -9.64 21.59
C PRO A 241 -7.90 -8.93 21.75
N ASP A 242 -6.80 -9.69 21.86
CA ASP A 242 -5.45 -9.17 22.00
C ASP A 242 -4.73 -8.95 20.66
N MET A 243 -5.35 -9.34 19.54
CA MET A 243 -4.86 -9.02 18.20
C MET A 243 -5.01 -7.51 17.94
N THR A 244 -3.98 -6.88 17.37
CA THR A 244 -3.98 -5.47 16.98
C THR A 244 -4.55 -5.26 15.58
N TYR A 245 -4.13 -6.09 14.63
CA TYR A 245 -4.58 -6.05 13.25
C TYR A 245 -4.61 -7.44 12.64
N ILE A 246 -5.39 -7.58 11.56
CA ILE A 246 -5.48 -8.79 10.73
C ILE A 246 -5.40 -8.37 9.27
N ARG A 247 -4.52 -9.01 8.50
CA ARG A 247 -4.47 -8.91 7.05
C ARG A 247 -4.41 -10.31 6.43
N VAL A 248 -4.74 -10.42 5.16
CA VAL A 248 -4.81 -11.68 4.43
C VAL A 248 -3.85 -11.63 3.25
N GLU A 249 -3.20 -12.75 2.97
CA GLU A 249 -2.43 -12.97 1.75
C GLU A 249 -2.99 -14.18 1.04
N CYS A 250 -3.31 -14.01 -0.24
CA CYS A 250 -3.87 -15.07 -1.05
C CYS A 250 -2.90 -15.37 -2.20
N VAL A 251 -2.44 -16.62 -2.30
CA VAL A 251 -1.44 -17.03 -3.29
C VAL A 251 -2.11 -17.92 -4.32
N ASP A 252 -1.92 -17.64 -5.61
CA ASP A 252 -2.43 -18.47 -6.70
C ASP A 252 -1.49 -19.66 -7.02
N TYR A 253 -1.80 -20.42 -8.07
CA TYR A 253 -0.97 -21.55 -8.49
C TYR A 253 0.30 -21.17 -9.27
N LYS A 254 0.37 -19.93 -9.74
CA LYS A 254 1.53 -19.36 -10.46
C LYS A 254 2.50 -18.66 -9.50
N GLY A 255 2.09 -18.44 -8.25
CA GLY A 255 2.88 -17.74 -7.23
C GLY A 255 2.53 -16.26 -7.07
N ASN A 256 1.52 -15.76 -7.81
CA ASN A 256 1.05 -14.39 -7.64
C ASN A 256 0.37 -14.25 -6.28
N VAL A 257 0.58 -13.12 -5.63
CA VAL A 257 0.04 -12.82 -4.31
C VAL A 257 -0.93 -11.65 -4.41
N VAL A 258 -2.09 -11.81 -3.79
CA VAL A 258 -3.01 -10.71 -3.49
C VAL A 258 -2.88 -10.41 -2.00
N TRP A 259 -2.52 -9.17 -1.69
CA TRP A 259 -2.47 -8.68 -0.32
C TRP A 259 -3.72 -7.89 0.01
N THR A 260 -4.14 -8.01 1.25
CA THR A 260 -5.22 -7.19 1.79
C THR A 260 -4.68 -6.19 2.78
N ASN A 261 -5.34 -5.03 2.89
CA ASN A 261 -4.98 -4.05 3.91
C ASN A 261 -5.39 -4.51 5.31
N PRO A 262 -4.67 -4.09 6.36
CA PRO A 262 -4.94 -4.47 7.73
C PRO A 262 -6.30 -3.96 8.16
N VAL A 263 -7.09 -4.88 8.70
CA VAL A 263 -8.25 -4.55 9.50
C VAL A 263 -7.78 -4.44 10.94
N PHE A 264 -7.90 -3.25 11.53
CA PHE A 264 -7.54 -3.07 12.94
C PHE A 264 -8.65 -3.62 13.81
N VAL A 265 -8.29 -4.45 14.79
CA VAL A 265 -9.26 -5.15 15.62
C VAL A 265 -10.06 -4.18 16.49
N ALA A 266 -9.45 -3.06 16.90
CA ALA A 266 -10.15 -1.98 17.59
C ALA A 266 -11.39 -1.50 16.79
N ASP A 267 -11.25 -1.30 15.48
CA ASP A 267 -12.33 -0.82 14.61
C ASP A 267 -13.45 -1.87 14.41
N LEU A 268 -13.19 -3.15 14.75
CA LEU A 268 -14.15 -4.25 14.62
C LEU A 268 -14.94 -4.52 15.91
N LEU A 269 -14.44 -4.06 17.05
CA LEU A 269 -15.04 -4.32 18.36
C LEU A 269 -16.01 -3.22 18.80
N ASP A 270 -15.85 -2.02 18.24
CA ASP A 270 -16.84 -0.93 18.30
C ASP A 270 -18.13 -1.28 17.51
#